data_AF-A9D4P9-F1
#
_entry.id   AF-A9D4P9-F1
#
_cell.length_a   1.000
_cell.length_b   1.000
_cell.length_c   1.000
_cell.angle_alpha   90.00
_cell.angle_beta   90.00
_cell.angle_gamma   90.00
#
_symmetry.space_group_name_H-M   'P 1'
#
loop_
_entity.id
_entity.type
_entity.pdbx_description
1 polymer ?
#
loop_
_entity_poly.entity_id
_entity_poly.type
_entity_poly.pdbx_seq_one_letter_code
_entity_poly.pdbx_strand_id
1 'polypeptide(L)'
;MNAGLGSSWFVGPFPHIAAVEPVGSFGSPEAIAPHFAALPMAERQSAVLMMRELGLGDGPIAAAVDLPVDDVARLATRCCPPVGIKGDPDDTRGSRTALLLKRPVDSAAVDRTLDDALLTIDALRVAAGAGPDAGFELTNGELCQAMGFGIETARRRMQALETRGLIARTLRPGQHQLVVVTPVGHRRLSILNRRAAQ
;
A
#
# COMPACT_ATOMS: atom_id res chain seq x y z
N MET A 1 -22.79 38.80 -4.48
CA MET A 1 -22.77 37.63 -3.58
C MET A 1 -22.18 36.46 -4.34
N ASN A 2 -21.23 35.77 -3.72
CA ASN A 2 -20.16 34.98 -4.34
C ASN A 2 -20.60 33.69 -5.05
N ALA A 3 -19.79 33.33 -6.05
CA ALA A 3 -19.79 32.10 -6.82
C ALA A 3 -19.41 30.86 -6.00
N GLY A 4 -19.85 29.69 -6.48
CA GLY A 4 -19.41 28.38 -6.05
C GLY A 4 -19.52 27.38 -7.21
N LEU A 5 -18.56 27.48 -8.14
CA LEU A 5 -18.32 26.53 -9.23
C LEU A 5 -17.86 25.19 -8.65
N GLY A 6 -18.71 24.18 -8.69
CA GLY A 6 -18.37 22.77 -8.41
C GLY A 6 -17.99 22.04 -9.69
N SER A 7 -16.76 22.27 -10.12
CA SER A 7 -15.92 21.52 -11.07
C SER A 7 -16.47 20.20 -11.61
N SER A 8 -17.05 20.26 -12.81
CA SER A 8 -17.16 19.13 -13.74
C SER A 8 -15.79 18.85 -14.38
N TRP A 9 -15.13 17.76 -14.02
CA TRP A 9 -14.04 17.23 -14.83
C TRP A 9 -14.11 15.71 -14.82
N PHE A 10 -14.11 15.14 -16.04
CA PHE A 10 -14.14 13.72 -16.39
C PHE A 10 -15.51 13.03 -16.51
N VAL A 11 -16.26 13.42 -17.55
CA VAL A 11 -17.12 12.49 -18.30
C VAL A 11 -16.59 12.45 -19.73
N GLY A 12 -15.81 11.41 -20.03
CA GLY A 12 -15.46 10.96 -21.37
C GLY A 12 -15.70 9.46 -21.45
N PRO A 13 -16.11 8.92 -22.60
CA PRO A 13 -16.66 7.57 -22.68
C PRO A 13 -15.53 6.56 -22.58
N PHE A 14 -15.51 5.76 -21.52
CA PHE A 14 -14.81 4.47 -21.57
C PHE A 14 -15.76 3.48 -22.23
N PRO A 15 -15.53 3.08 -23.50
CA PRO A 15 -16.31 1.99 -24.05
C PRO A 15 -15.81 0.69 -23.39
N HIS A 16 -16.75 -0.19 -23.05
CA HIS A 16 -16.61 -1.63 -22.76
C HIS A 16 -16.58 -2.13 -21.30
N ILE A 17 -16.53 -1.32 -20.25
CA ILE A 17 -16.99 -1.83 -18.94
C ILE A 17 -18.50 -1.67 -18.96
N ALA A 18 -19.21 -2.71 -19.40
CA ALA A 18 -20.65 -2.79 -19.24
C ALA A 18 -20.96 -2.45 -17.78
N ALA A 19 -21.58 -1.30 -17.55
CA ALA A 19 -22.08 -0.91 -16.25
C ALA A 19 -23.24 -1.85 -15.94
N VAL A 20 -22.90 -3.03 -15.43
CA VAL A 20 -23.85 -3.87 -14.71
C VAL A 20 -24.06 -3.10 -13.42
N GLU A 21 -25.18 -2.37 -13.32
CA GLU A 21 -25.57 -1.77 -12.05
C GLU A 21 -25.62 -2.90 -11.02
N PRO A 22 -24.86 -2.82 -9.92
CA PRO A 22 -24.92 -3.84 -8.89
C PRO A 22 -26.31 -3.77 -8.25
N VAL A 23 -27.16 -4.74 -8.59
CA VAL A 23 -28.45 -4.90 -7.94
C VAL A 23 -28.18 -5.52 -6.57
N GLY A 24 -28.23 -4.71 -5.51
CA GLY A 24 -28.04 -5.17 -4.13
C GLY A 24 -27.16 -4.26 -3.29
N SER A 25 -27.15 -4.48 -1.97
CA SER A 25 -26.23 -3.79 -1.06
C SER A 25 -24.80 -4.27 -1.29
N PHE A 26 -23.80 -3.43 -0.99
CA PHE A 26 -22.40 -3.84 -1.02
C PHE A 26 -22.17 -5.05 -0.10
N GLY A 27 -21.57 -6.12 -0.63
CA GLY A 27 -21.39 -7.38 0.10
C GLY A 27 -22.54 -8.40 -0.07
N SER A 28 -23.63 -8.03 -0.75
CA SER A 28 -24.71 -8.96 -1.07
C SER A 28 -24.28 -9.99 -2.13
N PRO A 29 -24.83 -11.21 -2.10
CA PRO A 29 -24.58 -12.23 -3.12
C PRO A 29 -24.95 -11.75 -4.53
N GLU A 30 -26.03 -10.99 -4.66
CA GLU A 30 -26.52 -10.46 -5.93
C GLU A 30 -25.54 -9.45 -6.55
N ALA A 31 -24.87 -8.64 -5.73
CA ALA A 31 -23.85 -7.68 -6.19
C ALA A 31 -22.53 -8.36 -6.56
N ILE A 32 -22.19 -9.48 -5.93
CA ILE A 32 -20.90 -10.16 -6.11
C ILE A 32 -20.96 -11.23 -7.21
N ALA A 33 -22.10 -11.91 -7.35
CA ALA A 33 -22.31 -13.03 -8.27
C ALA A 33 -21.83 -12.79 -9.71
N PRO A 34 -22.13 -11.64 -10.36
CA PRO A 34 -21.72 -11.39 -11.74
C PRO A 34 -20.19 -11.37 -11.94
N HIS A 35 -19.44 -11.09 -10.88
CA HIS A 35 -17.99 -10.91 -10.91
C HIS A 35 -17.23 -12.04 -10.23
N PHE A 36 -17.91 -12.92 -9.49
CA PHE A 36 -17.30 -13.92 -8.63
C PHE A 36 -16.33 -14.84 -9.37
N ALA A 37 -16.69 -15.28 -10.58
CA ALA A 37 -15.85 -16.13 -11.43
C ALA A 37 -14.62 -15.42 -12.02
N ALA A 38 -14.57 -14.08 -12.00
CA ALA A 38 -13.42 -13.28 -12.44
C ALA A 38 -12.47 -12.93 -11.28
N LEU A 39 -12.92 -13.02 -10.03
CA LEU A 39 -12.11 -12.69 -8.87
C LEU A 39 -10.91 -13.64 -8.71
N PRO A 40 -9.75 -13.16 -8.23
CA PRO A 40 -8.68 -13.99 -7.71
C PRO A 40 -9.17 -14.92 -6.58
N MET A 41 -8.55 -16.08 -6.42
CA MET A 41 -8.99 -17.11 -5.46
C MET A 41 -9.13 -16.58 -4.02
N ALA A 42 -8.20 -15.73 -3.58
CA ALA A 42 -8.23 -15.15 -2.26
C ALA A 42 -9.38 -14.14 -2.08
N GLU A 43 -9.74 -13.39 -3.13
CA GLU A 43 -10.90 -12.48 -3.13
C GLU A 43 -12.22 -13.25 -3.16
N ARG A 44 -12.29 -14.39 -3.88
CA ARG A 44 -13.45 -15.30 -3.81
C ARG A 44 -13.68 -15.82 -2.40
N GLN A 45 -12.61 -16.20 -1.70
CA GLN A 45 -12.71 -16.63 -0.31
C GLN A 45 -13.21 -15.48 0.58
N SER A 46 -12.63 -14.27 0.46
CA SER A 46 -13.07 -13.11 1.23
C SER A 46 -14.54 -12.78 0.98
N ALA A 47 -15.01 -12.88 -0.25
CA ALA A 47 -16.42 -12.68 -0.60
C ALA A 47 -17.33 -13.73 0.07
N VAL A 48 -16.96 -15.02 0.03
CA VAL A 48 -17.73 -16.08 0.71
C VAL A 48 -17.76 -15.88 2.23
N LEU A 49 -16.63 -15.51 2.84
CA LEU A 49 -16.56 -15.23 4.28
C LEU A 49 -17.43 -14.03 4.66
N MET A 50 -17.40 -12.96 3.88
CA MET A 50 -18.23 -11.78 4.08
C MET A 50 -19.73 -12.11 4.00
N MET A 51 -20.15 -12.91 3.01
CA MET A 51 -21.55 -13.35 2.91
C MET A 51 -21.99 -14.19 4.12
N ARG A 52 -21.09 -15.04 4.65
CA ARG A 52 -21.35 -15.78 5.90
C ARG A 52 -21.44 -14.87 7.12
N GLU A 53 -20.59 -13.85 7.22
CA GLU A 53 -20.65 -12.84 8.29
C GLU A 53 -21.96 -12.04 8.27
N LEU A 54 -22.55 -11.86 7.07
CA LEU A 54 -23.89 -11.30 6.89
C LEU A 54 -25.02 -12.29 7.24
N GLY A 55 -24.69 -13.50 7.69
CA GLY A 55 -25.64 -14.52 8.14
C GLY A 55 -26.19 -15.43 7.04
N LEU A 56 -25.61 -15.39 5.83
CA LEU A 56 -26.03 -16.26 4.74
C LEU A 56 -25.46 -17.66 4.91
N GLY A 57 -26.32 -18.67 4.75
CA GLY A 57 -25.89 -20.07 4.70
C GLY A 57 -25.22 -20.44 3.38
N ASP A 58 -24.50 -21.55 3.37
CA ASP A 58 -23.75 -22.01 2.18
C ASP A 58 -24.64 -22.32 0.97
N GLY A 59 -25.89 -22.75 1.19
CA GLY A 59 -26.86 -23.01 0.12
C GLY A 59 -27.24 -21.74 -0.67
N PRO A 60 -27.72 -20.68 0.00
CA PRO A 60 -27.96 -19.38 -0.63
C PRO A 60 -26.72 -18.79 -1.33
N ILE A 61 -25.53 -18.91 -0.72
CA ILE A 61 -24.28 -18.44 -1.33
C ILE A 61 -23.97 -19.23 -2.61
N ALA A 62 -24.05 -20.56 -2.55
CA ALA A 62 -23.84 -21.47 -3.68
C ALA A 62 -24.76 -21.16 -4.86
N ALA A 63 -26.05 -20.91 -4.58
CA ALA A 63 -27.02 -20.53 -5.60
C ALA A 63 -26.71 -19.18 -6.25
N ALA A 64 -26.19 -18.22 -5.48
CA ALA A 64 -25.85 -16.90 -6.00
C ALA A 64 -24.58 -16.92 -6.85
N VAL A 65 -23.53 -17.64 -6.43
CA VAL A 65 -22.23 -17.64 -7.14
C VAL A 65 -22.06 -18.79 -8.16
N ASP A 66 -23.13 -19.54 -8.42
CA ASP A 66 -23.17 -20.71 -9.32
C ASP A 66 -22.05 -21.73 -9.02
N LEU A 67 -21.94 -22.12 -7.75
CA LEU A 67 -20.99 -23.14 -7.30
C LEU A 67 -21.69 -24.24 -6.50
N PRO A 68 -21.16 -25.48 -6.50
CA PRO A 68 -21.61 -26.51 -5.57
C PRO A 68 -21.43 -26.06 -4.11
N VAL A 69 -22.36 -26.46 -3.24
CA VAL A 69 -22.31 -26.16 -1.79
C VAL A 69 -21.01 -26.66 -1.16
N ASP A 70 -20.52 -27.83 -1.58
CA ASP A 70 -19.25 -28.38 -1.11
C ASP A 70 -18.05 -27.50 -1.52
N ASP A 71 -18.12 -26.85 -2.67
CA ASP A 71 -17.07 -25.95 -3.18
C ASP A 71 -17.05 -24.64 -2.38
N VAL A 72 -18.22 -24.12 -2.01
CA VAL A 72 -18.35 -22.97 -1.09
C VAL A 72 -17.79 -23.30 0.28
N ALA A 73 -18.10 -24.48 0.83
CA ALA A 73 -17.55 -24.94 2.10
C ALA A 73 -16.02 -25.11 2.04
N ARG A 74 -15.50 -25.67 0.93
CA ARG A 74 -14.05 -25.77 0.69
C ARG A 74 -13.37 -24.41 0.52
N LEU A 75 -14.03 -23.44 -0.12
CA LEU A 75 -13.52 -22.07 -0.26
C LEU A 75 -13.38 -21.38 1.09
N ALA A 76 -14.38 -21.52 1.96
CA ALA A 76 -14.35 -20.89 3.28
C ALA A 76 -13.33 -21.51 4.24
N THR A 77 -13.06 -22.81 4.12
CA THR A 77 -12.09 -23.55 4.95
C THR A 77 -10.68 -23.52 4.39
N ARG A 78 -10.49 -23.08 3.13
CA ARG A 78 -9.17 -23.01 2.50
C ARG A 78 -8.29 -22.00 3.22
N CYS A 79 -7.07 -22.38 3.55
CA CYS A 79 -6.06 -21.41 3.90
C CYS A 79 -5.54 -20.75 2.62
N CYS A 80 -6.21 -19.70 2.12
CA CYS A 80 -5.54 -18.83 1.16
C CYS A 80 -4.51 -17.97 1.91
N PRO A 81 -3.31 -17.77 1.35
CA PRO A 81 -2.45 -16.71 1.83
C PRO A 81 -3.24 -15.39 1.77
N PRO A 82 -3.03 -14.47 2.73
CA PRO A 82 -3.71 -13.19 2.71
C PRO A 82 -3.55 -12.54 1.33
N VAL A 83 -4.62 -11.91 0.83
CA VAL A 83 -4.58 -11.13 -0.43
C VAL A 83 -3.44 -10.14 -0.29
N GLY A 84 -2.29 -10.46 -0.88
CA GLY A 84 -1.20 -9.51 -0.98
C GLY A 84 -1.71 -8.41 -1.88
N ILE A 85 -1.90 -7.21 -1.33
CA ILE A 85 -2.04 -6.01 -2.16
C ILE A 85 -0.80 -6.02 -3.03
N LYS A 86 -0.98 -6.17 -4.35
CA LYS A 86 0.12 -6.13 -5.29
C LYS A 86 0.62 -4.69 -5.34
N GLY A 87 1.45 -4.33 -4.35
CA GLY A 87 1.78 -2.93 -4.10
C GLY A 87 2.43 -2.67 -2.75
N ASP A 88 3.43 -3.46 -2.33
CA ASP A 88 4.57 -2.94 -1.57
C ASP A 88 5.69 -4.00 -1.64
N PRO A 89 6.86 -3.71 -2.25
CA PRO A 89 8.00 -4.64 -2.19
C PRO A 89 8.54 -4.85 -0.76
N ASP A 90 7.97 -4.17 0.25
CA ASP A 90 8.50 -4.08 1.61
C ASP A 90 7.50 -4.54 2.70
N ASP A 91 6.38 -5.18 2.33
CA ASP A 91 5.43 -5.69 3.33
C ASP A 91 5.99 -6.93 4.05
N THR A 92 6.65 -6.66 5.17
CA THR A 92 7.21 -7.64 6.11
C THR A 92 6.25 -7.94 7.25
N ARG A 93 4.92 -7.81 7.04
CA ARG A 93 3.92 -8.43 7.92
C ARG A 93 3.94 -9.94 7.77
N GLY A 94 5.03 -10.55 8.21
CA GLY A 94 5.08 -11.95 8.56
C GLY A 94 4.02 -12.19 9.62
N SER A 95 2.96 -12.91 9.22
CA SER A 95 2.04 -13.55 10.13
C SER A 95 2.85 -14.28 11.22
N ARG A 96 2.44 -14.11 12.48
CA ARG A 96 3.10 -14.65 13.68
C ARG A 96 3.18 -16.19 13.71
N THR A 97 2.74 -16.87 12.65
CA THR A 97 2.83 -18.31 12.42
C THR A 97 3.93 -18.71 11.42
N ALA A 98 4.83 -17.80 11.02
CA ALA A 98 5.97 -18.12 10.17
C ALA A 98 7.11 -18.77 10.99
N LEU A 99 6.91 -20.03 11.39
CA LEU A 99 8.02 -20.92 11.67
C LEU A 99 8.88 -21.03 10.39
N LEU A 100 10.09 -20.48 10.47
CA LEU A 100 11.28 -20.93 9.72
C LEU A 100 11.20 -20.93 8.17
N LEU A 101 10.73 -19.85 7.56
CA LEU A 101 11.13 -19.52 6.19
C LEU A 101 11.56 -18.05 6.12
N LYS A 102 12.76 -17.76 6.64
CA LYS A 102 13.51 -16.55 6.26
C LYS A 102 13.90 -16.71 4.80
N ARG A 103 12.98 -16.39 3.89
CA ARG A 103 13.32 -16.20 2.48
C ARG A 103 14.37 -15.07 2.46
N PRO A 104 15.56 -15.27 1.89
CA PRO A 104 16.55 -14.20 1.81
C PRO A 104 15.91 -13.08 1.00
N VAL A 105 15.66 -11.95 1.66
CA VAL A 105 15.24 -10.73 0.99
C VAL A 105 16.43 -10.31 0.14
N ASP A 106 16.18 -10.08 -1.15
CA ASP A 106 17.21 -9.58 -2.05
C ASP A 106 17.70 -8.23 -1.53
N SER A 107 18.96 -8.17 -1.11
CA SER A 107 19.59 -6.95 -0.59
C SER A 107 19.47 -5.80 -1.60
N ALA A 108 19.49 -6.10 -2.90
CA ALA A 108 19.36 -5.08 -3.94
C ALA A 108 17.94 -4.51 -4.04
N ALA A 109 16.91 -5.26 -3.66
CA ALA A 109 15.54 -4.74 -3.58
C ALA A 109 15.41 -3.77 -2.39
N VAL A 110 15.97 -4.13 -1.23
CA VAL A 110 15.98 -3.27 -0.03
C VAL A 110 16.81 -1.99 -0.27
N ASP A 111 17.94 -2.10 -0.97
CA ASP A 111 18.76 -0.93 -1.27
C ASP A 111 18.03 0.05 -2.20
N ARG A 112 17.27 -0.46 -3.17
CA ARG A 112 16.43 0.38 -4.04
C ARG A 112 15.32 1.08 -3.28
N THR A 113 14.61 0.40 -2.38
CA THR A 113 13.54 1.04 -1.61
C THR A 113 14.06 2.09 -0.63
N LEU A 114 15.30 1.94 -0.15
CA LEU A 114 16.00 2.96 0.64
C LEU A 114 16.48 4.12 -0.21
N ASP A 115 16.97 3.88 -1.42
CA ASP A 115 17.32 4.93 -2.39
C ASP A 115 16.08 5.76 -2.75
N ASP A 116 14.93 5.11 -3.00
CA ASP A 116 13.65 5.78 -3.28
C ASP A 116 13.20 6.63 -2.09
N ALA A 117 13.34 6.11 -0.86
CA ALA A 117 13.04 6.85 0.35
C ALA A 117 13.95 8.07 0.52
N LEU A 118 15.24 7.93 0.23
CA LEU A 118 16.20 9.03 0.29
C LEU A 118 15.89 10.11 -0.75
N LEU A 119 15.54 9.73 -1.98
CA LEU A 119 15.08 10.66 -3.03
C LEU A 119 13.80 11.39 -2.62
N THR A 120 12.85 10.68 -2.01
CA THR A 120 11.60 11.27 -1.53
C THR A 120 11.84 12.29 -0.41
N ILE A 121 12.73 11.96 0.53
CA ILE A 121 13.14 12.88 1.60
C ILE A 121 13.80 14.14 1.02
N ASP A 122 14.65 14.01 -0.01
CA ASP A 122 15.27 15.16 -0.67
C ASP A 122 14.23 16.02 -1.41
N ALA A 123 13.26 15.40 -2.09
CA ALA A 123 12.17 16.13 -2.73
C ALA A 123 11.33 16.91 -1.71
N LEU A 124 11.02 16.31 -0.55
CA LEU A 124 10.32 16.97 0.54
C LEU A 124 11.15 18.11 1.15
N ARG A 125 12.47 17.93 1.30
CA ARG A 125 13.40 18.99 1.74
C ARG A 125 13.35 20.20 0.81
N VAL A 126 13.41 19.96 -0.50
CA VAL A 126 13.35 21.01 -1.53
C VAL A 126 11.98 21.69 -1.51
N ALA A 127 10.89 20.93 -1.39
CA ALA A 127 9.53 21.48 -1.28
C ALA A 127 9.34 22.35 -0.02
N ALA A 128 10.01 22.00 1.08
CA ALA A 128 10.05 22.79 2.30
C ALA A 128 10.99 24.01 2.22
N GLY A 129 11.70 24.20 1.11
CA GLY A 129 12.65 25.30 0.91
C GLY A 129 13.92 25.20 1.75
N ALA A 130 14.21 24.03 2.33
CA ALA A 130 15.38 23.85 3.17
C ALA A 130 16.67 23.73 2.34
N GLY A 131 17.74 24.39 2.79
CA GLY A 131 19.07 24.25 2.20
C GLY A 131 19.62 22.82 2.29
N PRO A 132 20.69 22.48 1.55
CA PRO A 132 21.24 21.12 1.51
C PRO A 132 21.68 20.63 2.89
N ASP A 133 22.27 21.51 3.70
CA ASP A 133 22.76 21.18 5.06
C ASP A 133 21.78 21.59 6.17
N ALA A 134 20.62 22.14 5.80
CA ALA A 134 19.63 22.58 6.76
C ALA A 134 18.76 21.40 7.22
N GLY A 135 18.53 21.31 8.54
CA GLY A 135 17.49 20.45 9.06
C GLY A 135 16.12 20.96 8.66
N PHE A 136 15.23 20.06 8.29
CA PHE A 136 13.84 20.37 8.00
C PHE A 136 12.92 19.46 8.80
N GLU A 137 11.70 19.94 9.06
CA GLU A 137 10.71 19.16 9.76
C GLU A 137 10.12 18.13 8.82
N LEU A 138 10.17 16.87 9.24
CA LEU A 138 9.59 15.76 8.49
C LEU A 138 8.90 14.80 9.45
N THR A 139 7.63 14.54 9.21
CA THR A 139 6.85 13.55 9.94
C THR A 139 6.86 12.20 9.19
N ASN A 140 6.70 11.11 9.94
CA ASN A 140 6.50 9.79 9.31
C ASN A 140 5.22 9.75 8.45
N GLY A 141 4.23 10.61 8.76
CA GLY A 141 2.99 10.75 7.99
C GLY A 141 3.21 11.34 6.61
N GLU A 142 4.01 12.41 6.50
CA GLU A 142 4.35 13.01 5.20
C GLU A 142 5.14 12.05 4.32
N LEU A 143 6.10 11.31 4.91
CA LEU A 143 6.84 10.28 4.18
C LEU A 143 5.92 9.13 3.72
N CYS A 144 5.01 8.70 4.59
CA CYS A 144 3.99 7.69 4.28
C CYS A 144 3.10 8.14 3.11
N GLN A 145 2.64 9.39 3.12
CA GLN A 145 1.81 9.95 2.06
C GLN A 145 2.58 10.07 0.75
N ALA A 146 3.84 10.52 0.79
CA ALA A 146 4.67 10.71 -0.39
C ALA A 146 5.03 9.38 -1.08
N MET A 147 5.16 8.30 -0.32
CA MET A 147 5.60 7.00 -0.83
C MET A 147 4.48 5.97 -0.99
N GLY A 148 3.27 6.24 -0.47
CA GLY A 148 2.12 5.35 -0.58
C GLY A 148 2.19 4.06 0.25
N PHE A 149 3.09 3.97 1.24
CA PHE A 149 3.19 2.82 2.15
C PHE A 149 2.65 3.12 3.55
N GLY A 150 2.54 2.11 4.43
CA GLY A 150 2.08 2.28 5.80
C GLY A 150 3.07 2.97 6.76
N ILE A 151 2.55 3.53 7.86
CA ILE A 151 3.34 4.27 8.88
C ILE A 151 4.48 3.46 9.52
N GLU A 152 4.30 2.15 9.69
CA GLU A 152 5.34 1.26 10.23
C GLU A 152 6.47 1.02 9.23
N THR A 153 6.14 0.93 7.93
CA THR A 153 7.13 0.86 6.84
C THR A 153 7.94 2.15 6.79
N ALA A 154 7.27 3.31 6.92
CA ALA A 154 7.92 4.62 7.05
C ALA A 154 8.93 4.63 8.19
N ARG A 155 8.52 4.18 9.39
CA ARG A 155 9.37 4.14 10.58
C ARG A 155 10.59 3.25 10.38
N ARG A 156 10.41 2.05 9.80
CA ARG A 156 11.50 1.12 9.50
C ARG A 156 12.49 1.69 8.50
N ARG A 157 11.99 2.32 7.42
CA ARG A 157 12.85 2.97 6.41
C ARG A 157 13.63 4.13 6.99
N MET A 158 12.99 5.00 7.79
CA MET A 158 13.69 6.09 8.47
C MET A 158 14.78 5.57 9.43
N GLN A 159 14.50 4.49 10.16
CA GLN A 159 15.50 3.85 11.02
C GLN A 159 16.65 3.22 10.23
N ALA A 160 16.36 2.59 9.09
CA ALA A 160 17.39 2.00 8.23
C ALA A 160 18.27 3.08 7.58
N LEU A 161 17.70 4.19 7.12
CA LEU A 161 18.44 5.34 6.59
C LEU A 161 19.35 5.97 7.65
N GLU A 162 18.86 6.10 8.88
CA GLU A 162 19.65 6.60 10.01
C GLU A 162 20.77 5.64 10.40
N THR A 163 20.48 4.34 10.47
CA THR A 163 21.50 3.30 10.80
C THR A 163 22.61 3.27 9.77
N ARG A 164 22.30 3.55 8.50
CA ARG A 164 23.27 3.68 7.40
C ARG A 164 23.95 5.05 7.34
N GLY A 165 23.60 5.96 8.25
CA GLY A 165 24.17 7.30 8.33
C GLY A 165 23.81 8.19 7.14
N LEU A 166 22.74 7.89 6.38
CA LEU A 166 22.29 8.69 5.23
C LEU A 166 21.49 9.92 5.67
N ILE A 167 20.79 9.80 6.79
CA ILE A 167 20.09 10.89 7.45
C ILE A 167 20.47 10.93 8.93
N ALA A 168 20.39 12.11 9.53
CA ALA A 168 20.44 12.29 10.98
C ALA A 168 19.10 12.84 11.44
N ARG A 169 18.61 12.31 12.58
CA ARG A 169 17.35 12.75 13.18
C ARG A 169 17.60 13.32 14.56
N THR A 170 16.97 14.44 14.85
CA THR A 170 16.87 14.94 16.22
C THR A 170 15.44 14.72 16.71
N LEU A 171 15.26 13.69 17.54
CA LEU A 171 13.99 13.41 18.19
C LEU A 171 13.90 14.24 19.48
N ARG A 172 13.04 15.26 19.49
CA ARG A 172 12.65 15.94 20.72
C ARG A 172 11.28 15.41 21.19
N PRO A 173 11.12 15.01 22.46
CA PRO A 173 9.83 14.59 22.98
C PRO A 173 8.78 15.68 22.76
N GLY A 174 7.70 15.36 22.03
CA GLY A 174 6.60 16.29 21.78
C GLY A 174 6.81 17.33 20.67
N GLN A 175 7.86 17.22 19.83
CA GLN A 175 8.10 18.11 18.70
C GLN A 175 8.24 17.35 17.37
N HIS A 176 8.06 18.08 16.26
CA HIS A 176 8.31 17.59 14.91
C HIS A 176 9.76 17.08 14.80
N GLN A 177 9.96 15.98 14.06
CA GLN A 177 11.29 15.39 13.92
C GLN A 177 12.09 16.27 12.96
N LEU A 178 13.23 16.79 13.44
CA LEU A 178 14.17 17.50 12.58
C LEU A 178 15.04 16.48 11.87
N VAL A 179 14.96 16.46 10.54
CA VAL A 179 15.72 15.55 9.68
C VAL A 179 16.75 16.35 8.90
N VAL A 180 18.00 15.87 8.93
CA VAL A 180 19.11 16.42 8.15
C VAL A 180 19.63 15.32 7.25
N VAL A 181 19.79 15.59 5.95
CA VAL A 181 20.48 14.67 5.03
C VAL A 181 21.98 14.84 5.27
N THR A 182 22.68 13.75 5.60
CA THR A 182 24.11 13.82 5.93
C THR A 182 24.95 14.01 4.67
N PRO A 183 26.25 14.36 4.80
CA PRO A 183 27.17 14.36 3.66
C PRO A 183 27.23 13.01 2.92
N VAL A 184 27.02 11.89 3.63
CA VAL A 184 26.96 10.55 3.03
C VAL A 184 25.67 10.39 2.21
N GLY A 185 24.54 10.85 2.73
CA GLY A 185 23.27 10.90 2.02
C GLY A 185 23.35 11.74 0.74
N HIS A 186 23.95 12.93 0.81
CA HIS A 186 24.15 13.80 -0.36
C HIS A 186 25.02 13.18 -1.44
N ARG A 187 26.10 12.49 -1.06
CA ARG A 187 26.92 11.73 -2.01
C ARG A 187 26.09 10.65 -2.70
N ARG A 188 25.26 9.92 -1.96
CA ARG A 188 24.37 8.90 -2.53
C ARG A 188 23.35 9.51 -3.49
N LEU A 189 22.68 10.60 -3.10
CA LEU A 189 21.76 11.36 -3.96
C LEU A 189 22.42 11.83 -5.27
N SER A 190 23.67 12.32 -5.20
CA SER A 190 24.41 12.76 -6.38
C SER A 190 24.70 11.63 -7.38
N ILE A 191 24.79 10.39 -6.91
CA ILE A 191 24.97 9.19 -7.75
C ILE A 191 23.62 8.79 -8.36
N LEU A 192 22.55 8.83 -7.57
CA LEU A 192 21.19 8.50 -8.02
C LEU A 192 20.71 9.47 -9.11
N ASN A 193 20.89 10.77 -8.90
CA ASN A 193 20.49 11.80 -9.86
C ASN A 193 21.27 11.70 -11.19
N ARG A 194 22.55 11.28 -11.15
CA ARG A 194 23.33 11.02 -12.37
C ARG A 194 22.82 9.81 -13.15
N ARG A 195 22.30 8.79 -12.47
CA ARG A 195 21.72 7.60 -13.12
C ARG A 195 20.36 7.89 -13.75
N ALA A 196 19.57 8.79 -13.16
CA ALA A 196 18.27 9.18 -13.69
C ALA A 196 18.35 10.07 -14.95
N ALA A 197 19.52 10.68 -15.21
CA ALA A 197 19.75 11.55 -16.36
C ALA A 197 20.36 10.84 -17.58
N GLN A 198 20.61 9.54 -17.49
CA GLN A 198 21.11 8.67 -18.56
C GLN A 198 19.97 7.85 -19.15
#